data_AF-A0A086AQE9-F1
#
_entry.id   AF-A0A086AQE9-F1
#
_cell.length_a   1.000
_cell.length_b   1.000
_cell.length_c   1.000
_cell.angle_alpha   90.00
_cell.angle_beta   90.00
_cell.angle_gamma   90.00
#
_symmetry.space_group_name_H-M   'P 1'
#
loop_
_entity.id
_entity.type
_entity.pdbx_description
1 polymer ?
#
loop_
_entity_poly.entity_id
_entity_poly.type
_entity_poly.pdbx_seq_one_letter_code
_entity_poly.pdbx_strand_id
1 'polypeptide(L)'
;MKRLLLQSVPLTIIAMTLFTKRWLVLPVDAGNTSMSGFPFPFIADGWHTSLSYQIFIIEFLADFFIHLLLWTLILFLINKYLFAIKIPKVLNSIIWGLAIIISGLAIFIASMPDQIIQLKRDWDIQTLVNSGYRFIWQEQPRQ
;
A
#
# COMPACT_ATOMS: atom_id res chain seq x y z
N MET A 1 -1.49 -8.87 23.81
CA MET A 1 -0.98 -8.99 22.41
C MET A 1 -2.10 -8.93 21.39
N LYS A 2 -3.15 -9.77 21.46
CA LYS A 2 -4.27 -9.79 20.49
C LYS A 2 -4.89 -8.41 20.20
N ARG A 3 -5.11 -7.59 21.24
CA ARG A 3 -5.66 -6.23 21.09
C ARG A 3 -4.76 -5.27 20.30
N LEU A 4 -3.43 -5.35 20.50
CA LEU A 4 -2.48 -4.48 19.79
C LEU A 4 -2.37 -4.87 18.32
N LEU A 5 -2.35 -6.18 18.02
CA LEU A 5 -2.40 -6.70 16.66
C LEU A 5 -3.69 -6.29 15.94
N LEU A 6 -4.83 -6.31 16.63
CA LEU A 6 -6.09 -5.85 16.05
C LEU A 6 -6.05 -4.34 15.75
N GLN A 7 -5.38 -3.54 16.58
CA GLN A 7 -5.24 -2.09 16.40
C GLN A 7 -4.22 -1.70 15.32
N SER A 8 -3.22 -2.52 15.04
CA SER A 8 -2.24 -2.27 13.98
C SER A 8 -2.81 -2.50 12.57
N VAL A 9 -3.86 -3.31 12.42
CA VAL A 9 -4.49 -3.58 11.11
C VAL A 9 -5.01 -2.29 10.45
N PRO A 10 -5.93 -1.52 11.05
CA PRO A 10 -6.44 -0.31 10.40
C PRO A 10 -5.33 0.74 10.21
N LEU A 11 -4.36 0.80 11.13
CA LEU A 11 -3.21 1.69 11.01
C LEU A 11 -2.33 1.34 9.80
N THR A 12 -2.15 0.06 9.54
CA THR A 12 -1.41 -0.46 8.38
C THR A 12 -2.09 -0.04 7.07
N ILE A 13 -3.40 -0.25 6.98
CA ILE A 13 -4.21 0.12 5.80
C ILE A 13 -4.08 1.62 5.51
N ILE A 14 -4.27 2.45 6.55
CA ILE A 14 -4.17 3.91 6.42
C ILE A 14 -2.75 4.33 6.03
N ALA A 15 -1.72 3.78 6.68
CA ALA A 15 -0.32 4.14 6.42
C ALA A 15 0.11 3.80 4.99
N MET A 16 -0.18 2.58 4.51
CA MET A 16 0.15 2.15 3.14
C MET A 16 -0.54 2.98 2.06
N THR A 17 -1.73 3.51 2.38
CA THR A 17 -2.50 4.36 1.47
C THR A 17 -1.98 5.80 1.45
N LEU A 18 -1.69 6.37 2.62
CA LEU A 18 -1.24 7.76 2.73
C LEU A 18 0.21 7.95 2.28
N PHE A 19 1.07 6.97 2.56
CA PHE A 19 2.50 7.02 2.29
C PHE A 19 2.91 5.81 1.47
N THR A 20 3.39 6.06 0.25
CA THR A 20 3.87 4.99 -0.63
C THR A 20 5.13 5.45 -1.36
N LYS A 21 5.94 4.48 -1.78
CA LYS A 21 7.07 4.76 -2.66
C LYS A 21 6.62 4.60 -4.10
N ARG A 22 6.96 5.58 -4.93
CA ARG A 22 6.83 5.52 -6.38
C ARG A 22 8.12 4.99 -6.97
N TRP A 23 7.98 4.10 -7.94
CA TRP A 23 9.08 3.53 -8.71
C TRP A 23 8.81 3.79 -10.17
N LEU A 24 9.72 4.48 -10.84
CA LEU A 24 9.68 4.63 -12.28
C LEU A 24 10.66 3.62 -12.87
N VAL A 25 10.12 2.65 -13.61
CA VAL A 25 10.88 1.53 -14.17
C VAL A 25 10.71 1.49 -15.68
N LEU A 26 11.73 0.96 -16.35
CA LEU A 26 11.66 0.54 -17.74
C LEU A 26 11.58 -1.00 -17.74
N PRO A 27 10.40 -1.57 -18.04
CA PRO A 27 10.25 -3.01 -18.27
C PRO A 27 10.99 -3.45 -19.53
N VAL A 28 11.29 -4.75 -19.64
CA VAL A 28 11.94 -5.31 -20.85
C VAL A 28 11.03 -5.21 -22.08
N ASP A 29 9.71 -5.42 -21.89
CA ASP A 29 8.74 -5.58 -22.98
C ASP A 29 7.77 -4.39 -23.13
N ALA A 30 8.01 -3.28 -22.42
CA ALA A 30 7.12 -2.12 -22.41
C ALA A 30 7.86 -0.79 -22.21
N GLY A 31 7.15 0.32 -22.42
CA GLY A 31 7.67 1.65 -22.14
C GLY A 31 7.78 1.97 -20.64
N ASN A 32 8.24 3.18 -20.33
CA ASN A 32 8.32 3.68 -18.95
C ASN A 32 7.01 3.43 -18.20
N THR A 33 7.09 2.69 -17.09
CA THR A 33 5.94 2.30 -16.28
C THR A 33 6.13 2.83 -14.87
N SER A 34 5.12 3.53 -14.35
CA SER A 34 5.10 3.92 -12.95
C SER A 34 4.55 2.77 -12.10
N MET A 35 5.22 2.48 -11.00
CA MET A 35 4.76 1.55 -9.98
C MET A 35 4.65 2.25 -8.64
N SER A 36 3.79 1.74 -7.76
CA SER A 36 3.60 2.17 -6.39
C SER A 36 3.63 0.98 -5.44
N GLY A 37 4.19 1.19 -4.25
CA GLY A 37 4.31 0.18 -3.20
C GLY A 37 5.61 0.34 -2.43
N PHE A 38 5.64 -0.12 -1.19
CA PHE A 38 6.82 -0.08 -0.34
C PHE A 38 6.67 -1.12 0.77
N PRO A 39 7.69 -1.95 1.05
CA PRO A 39 8.99 -2.03 0.38
C PRO A 39 8.97 -2.58 -1.06
N PHE A 40 7.93 -3.31 -1.48
CA PHE A 40 7.81 -3.92 -2.80
C PHE A 40 6.80 -3.16 -3.68
N PRO A 41 7.10 -2.88 -4.95
CA PRO A 41 6.11 -2.30 -5.85
C PRO A 41 5.04 -3.36 -6.18
N PHE A 42 3.81 -3.15 -5.73
CA PHE A 42 2.71 -4.10 -5.90
C PHE A 42 1.59 -3.59 -6.82
N ILE A 43 1.62 -2.31 -7.20
CA ILE A 43 0.74 -1.73 -8.24
C ILE A 43 1.61 -1.14 -9.34
N ALA A 44 1.30 -1.41 -10.59
CA ALA A 44 1.89 -0.76 -11.76
C ALA A 44 0.80 -0.17 -12.66
N ASP A 45 1.15 0.83 -13.47
CA ASP A 45 0.27 1.31 -14.54
C ASP A 45 0.09 0.21 -15.61
N GLY A 46 -1.14 -0.01 -16.05
CA GLY A 46 -1.48 -0.95 -17.10
C GLY A 46 -1.10 -0.44 -18.49
N TRP A 47 -0.62 -1.33 -19.35
CA TRP A 47 -0.15 -0.96 -20.70
C TRP A 47 -1.25 -0.90 -21.75
N HIS A 48 -2.44 -1.41 -21.44
CA HIS A 48 -3.52 -1.57 -22.42
C HIS A 48 -4.45 -0.35 -22.51
N THR A 49 -4.62 0.41 -21.42
CA THR A 49 -5.55 1.55 -21.37
C THR A 49 -5.14 2.54 -20.28
N SER A 50 -5.37 3.83 -20.50
CA SER A 50 -5.19 4.87 -19.48
C SER A 50 -6.03 4.56 -18.23
N LEU A 51 -5.47 4.77 -17.02
CA LEU A 51 -6.11 4.45 -15.73
C LEU A 51 -6.34 2.95 -15.46
N SER A 52 -5.78 2.06 -16.28
CA SER A 52 -5.61 0.65 -15.93
C SER A 52 -4.47 0.49 -14.92
N TYR A 53 -4.61 -0.42 -13.97
CA TYR A 53 -3.56 -0.87 -13.07
C TYR A 53 -3.33 -2.37 -13.21
N GLN A 54 -2.07 -2.77 -13.02
CA GLN A 54 -1.67 -4.13 -12.74
C GLN A 54 -1.43 -4.27 -11.24
N ILE A 55 -2.14 -5.19 -10.59
CA ILE A 55 -2.07 -5.43 -9.14
C ILE A 55 -1.42 -6.79 -8.91
N PHE A 56 -0.32 -6.81 -8.16
CA PHE A 56 0.43 -8.02 -7.84
C PHE A 56 0.16 -8.48 -6.40
N ILE A 57 -0.52 -9.61 -6.25
CA ILE A 57 -1.06 -10.07 -4.96
C ILE A 57 0.06 -10.46 -3.98
N ILE A 58 1.10 -11.19 -4.41
CA ILE A 58 2.17 -11.63 -3.51
C ILE A 58 2.93 -10.42 -2.95
N GLU A 59 3.29 -9.47 -3.82
CA GLU A 59 4.00 -8.26 -3.45
C GLU A 59 3.15 -7.39 -2.51
N PHE A 60 1.84 -7.28 -2.76
CA PHE A 60 0.90 -6.58 -1.87
C PHE A 60 0.82 -7.25 -0.50
N LEU A 61 0.69 -8.57 -0.44
CA LEU A 61 0.63 -9.32 0.82
C LEU A 61 1.94 -9.20 1.59
N ALA A 62 3.08 -9.29 0.92
CA ALA A 62 4.40 -9.10 1.53
C ALA A 62 4.51 -7.70 2.16
N ASP A 63 4.15 -6.66 1.43
CA ASP A 63 4.12 -5.29 1.94
C ASP A 63 3.18 -5.12 3.13
N PHE A 64 1.96 -5.67 3.02
CA PHE A 64 0.96 -5.62 4.08
C PHE A 64 1.46 -6.29 5.36
N PHE A 65 2.06 -7.48 5.27
CA PHE A 65 2.59 -8.17 6.44
C PHE A 65 3.80 -7.46 7.05
N ILE A 66 4.67 -6.87 6.23
CA ILE A 66 5.81 -6.07 6.72
C ILE A 66 5.31 -4.84 7.48
N HIS A 67 4.33 -4.12 6.93
CA HIS A 67 3.74 -2.95 7.60
C HIS A 67 2.99 -3.35 8.86
N LEU A 68 2.23 -4.45 8.82
CA LEU A 68 1.51 -4.96 9.98
C LEU A 68 2.49 -5.33 11.10
N LEU A 69 3.59 -6.00 10.78
CA LEU A 69 4.63 -6.35 11.74
C LEU A 69 5.27 -5.09 12.32
N LEU A 70 5.63 -4.12 11.47
CA LEU A 70 6.24 -2.87 11.87
C LEU A 70 5.32 -2.09 12.83
N TRP A 71 4.05 -1.90 12.48
CA TRP A 71 3.10 -1.19 13.35
C TRP A 71 2.80 -1.95 14.64
N THR A 72 2.70 -3.29 14.56
CA THR A 72 2.54 -4.12 15.77
C THR A 72 3.73 -3.95 16.70
N LEU A 73 4.95 -3.95 16.16
CA LEU A 73 6.18 -3.76 16.92
C LEU A 73 6.23 -2.37 17.55
N ILE A 74 5.95 -1.31 16.79
CA ILE A 74 5.91 0.07 17.31
C ILE A 74 4.89 0.18 18.46
N LEU A 75 3.65 -0.26 18.24
CA LEU A 75 2.61 -0.21 19.28
C LEU A 75 2.97 -1.05 20.49
N PHE A 76 3.62 -2.21 20.29
CA PHE A 76 4.10 -3.05 21.38
C PHE A 76 5.18 -2.35 22.20
N LEU A 77 6.18 -1.75 21.55
CA LEU A 77 7.26 -1.03 22.22
C LEU A 77 6.73 0.18 23.00
N ILE A 78 5.83 0.97 22.39
CA ILE A 78 5.18 2.11 23.06
C ILE A 78 4.40 1.63 24.28
N ASN A 79 3.57 0.59 24.12
CA ASN A 79 2.74 0.07 25.21
C ASN A 79 3.56 -0.53 26.36
N LYS A 80 4.75 -1.09 26.05
CA LYS A 80 5.63 -1.73 27.04
C LYS A 80 6.54 -0.73 27.76
N TYR A 81 7.12 0.22 27.03
CA TYR A 81 8.23 1.03 27.55
C TYR A 81 7.89 2.50 27.77
N LEU A 82 6.87 3.05 27.11
CA LEU A 82 6.50 4.47 27.22
C LEU A 82 5.25 4.64 28.09
N PHE A 83 4.09 4.25 27.57
CA PHE A 83 2.81 4.42 28.28
C PHE A 83 1.81 3.34 27.87
N ALA A 84 0.95 2.93 28.80
CA ALA A 84 -0.13 1.99 28.50
C ALA A 84 -1.12 2.61 27.49
N ILE A 85 -1.25 1.99 26.32
CA ILE A 85 -2.08 2.50 25.23
C ILE A 85 -3.56 2.28 25.57
N LYS A 86 -4.26 3.37 25.94
CA LYS A 86 -5.71 3.39 26.16
C LYS A 86 -6.40 4.23 25.08
N ILE A 87 -6.79 3.59 23.99
CA ILE A 87 -7.54 4.25 22.91
C ILE A 87 -9.03 4.35 23.32
N PRO A 88 -9.63 5.55 23.33
CA PRO A 88 -11.04 5.72 23.63
C PRO A 88 -11.90 5.10 22.51
N LYS A 89 -13.09 4.61 22.87
CA LYS A 89 -13.98 3.88 21.94
C LYS A 89 -14.28 4.68 20.68
N VAL A 90 -14.56 5.98 20.81
CA VAL A 90 -14.87 6.87 19.68
C VAL A 90 -13.71 6.95 18.69
N LEU A 91 -12.49 7.18 19.17
CA LEU A 91 -11.30 7.24 18.29
C LEU A 91 -11.04 5.90 17.60
N ASN A 92 -11.21 4.78 18.31
CA ASN A 92 -11.09 3.46 17.72
C ASN A 92 -12.11 3.26 16.59
N SER A 93 -13.37 3.64 16.80
CA SER A 93 -14.40 3.56 15.76
C SER A 93 -14.07 4.43 14.53
N ILE A 94 -13.52 5.63 14.72
CA ILE A 94 -13.12 6.51 13.61
C ILE A 94 -11.98 5.87 12.80
N ILE A 95 -10.94 5.36 13.47
CA ILE A 95 -9.79 4.71 12.81
C ILE A 95 -10.26 3.50 11.99
N TRP A 96 -11.14 2.67 12.56
CA TRP A 96 -11.72 1.54 11.84
C TRP A 96 -12.61 1.99 10.68
N GLY A 97 -13.44 3.01 10.87
CA GLY A 97 -14.28 3.58 9.81
C GLY A 97 -13.46 4.05 8.62
N LEU A 98 -12.38 4.79 8.87
CA LEU A 98 -11.46 5.23 7.81
C LEU A 98 -10.82 4.06 7.08
N ALA A 99 -10.33 3.05 7.81
CA ALA A 99 -9.73 1.86 7.20
C ALA A 99 -10.73 1.08 6.33
N ILE A 100 -11.99 0.96 6.77
CA ILE A 100 -13.07 0.32 6.00
C ILE A 100 -13.37 1.11 4.72
N ILE A 101 -13.49 2.43 4.81
CA ILE A 101 -13.75 3.29 3.64
C ILE A 101 -12.61 3.17 2.63
N ILE A 102 -11.36 3.29 3.08
CA ILE A 102 -10.17 3.16 2.23
C ILE A 102 -10.13 1.79 1.54
N SER A 103 -10.34 0.71 2.30
CA SER A 103 -10.33 -0.65 1.76
C SER A 103 -11.47 -0.86 0.77
N GLY A 104 -12.67 -0.34 1.06
CA GLY A 104 -13.83 -0.42 0.17
C GLY A 104 -13.58 0.29 -1.16
N LEU A 105 -12.98 1.49 -1.13
CA LEU A 105 -12.58 2.21 -2.35
C LEU A 105 -11.51 1.45 -3.14
N ALA A 106 -10.49 0.91 -2.46
CA ALA A 106 -9.45 0.13 -3.11
C ALA A 106 -10.02 -1.13 -3.80
N ILE A 107 -10.92 -1.87 -3.12
CA ILE A 107 -11.60 -3.03 -3.69
C ILE A 107 -12.48 -2.63 -4.87
N PHE A 108 -13.20 -1.51 -4.76
CA PHE A 108 -14.04 -1.00 -5.85
C PHE A 108 -13.21 -0.70 -7.11
N ILE A 109 -12.07 -0.01 -6.95
CA ILE A 109 -11.14 0.27 -8.06
C ILE A 109 -10.60 -1.04 -8.64
N ALA A 110 -10.10 -1.95 -7.79
CA ALA A 110 -9.54 -3.22 -8.23
C ALA A 110 -10.56 -4.14 -8.91
N SER A 111 -11.86 -3.96 -8.66
CA SER A 111 -12.94 -4.73 -9.29
C SER A 111 -13.38 -4.17 -10.65
N MET A 112 -12.82 -3.04 -11.10
CA MET A 112 -13.10 -2.50 -12.42
C MET A 112 -12.54 -3.44 -13.52
N PRO A 113 -13.22 -3.59 -14.67
CA PRO A 113 -12.87 -4.58 -15.69
C PRO A 113 -11.50 -4.35 -16.35
N ASP A 114 -11.03 -3.11 -16.37
CA ASP A 114 -9.76 -2.73 -16.99
C ASP A 114 -8.54 -3.05 -16.11
N GLN A 115 -8.75 -3.52 -14.87
CA GLN A 115 -7.69 -3.84 -13.93
C GLN A 115 -7.19 -5.26 -14.15
N ILE A 116 -5.88 -5.43 -14.16
CA ILE A 116 -5.25 -6.74 -14.30
C ILE A 116 -4.76 -7.17 -12.93
N ILE A 117 -5.34 -8.23 -12.38
CA ILE A 117 -4.90 -8.81 -11.12
C ILE A 117 -4.05 -10.04 -11.42
N GLN A 118 -2.79 -10.01 -11.00
CA GLN A 118 -1.85 -11.11 -11.14
C GLN A 118 -1.40 -11.61 -9.78
N LEU A 119 -1.11 -12.91 -9.68
CA LEU A 119 -0.62 -13.49 -8.45
C LEU A 119 0.78 -12.97 -8.10
N LYS A 120 1.65 -12.86 -9.10
CA LYS A 120 3.02 -12.34 -9.03
C LYS A 120 3.31 -11.63 -10.35
N ARG A 121 4.14 -10.59 -10.31
CA ARG A 121 4.61 -9.93 -11.54
C ARG A 121 5.28 -10.92 -12.49
N ASP A 122 4.90 -10.87 -13.77
CA ASP A 122 5.31 -11.78 -14.84
C ASP A 122 6.35 -11.20 -15.81
N TRP A 123 6.64 -9.90 -15.73
CA TRP A 123 7.64 -9.20 -16.56
C TRP A 123 8.81 -8.70 -15.72
N ASP A 124 9.98 -8.52 -16.31
CA ASP A 124 11.18 -8.06 -15.60
C ASP A 124 11.44 -6.56 -15.71
N ILE A 125 12.04 -5.99 -14.65
CA ILE A 125 12.48 -4.60 -14.60
C ILE A 125 13.89 -4.54 -15.19
N GLN A 126 14.05 -3.88 -16.34
CA GLN A 126 15.35 -3.71 -16.98
C GLN A 126 16.19 -2.65 -16.26
N THR A 127 15.60 -1.47 -16.02
CA THR A 127 16.27 -0.37 -15.33
C THR A 127 15.32 0.41 -14.43
N LEU A 128 15.83 0.82 -13.26
CA LEU A 128 15.16 1.82 -12.42
C LEU A 128 15.58 3.21 -12.88
N VAL A 129 14.61 3.97 -13.40
CA VAL A 129 14.85 5.31 -13.94
C VAL A 129 14.84 6.33 -12.81
N ASN A 130 13.85 6.25 -11.91
CA ASN A 130 13.72 7.14 -10.78
C ASN A 130 12.92 6.46 -9.66
N SER A 131 13.14 6.86 -8.40
CA SER A 131 12.27 6.45 -7.30
C SER A 131 12.18 7.54 -6.24
N GLY A 132 11.04 7.64 -5.58
CA GLY A 132 10.83 8.65 -4.55
C GLY A 132 9.64 8.30 -3.67
N TYR A 133 9.65 8.82 -2.44
CA TYR A 133 8.50 8.71 -1.56
C TYR A 133 7.49 9.80 -1.88
N ARG A 134 6.21 9.46 -1.81
CA ARG A 134 5.14 10.43 -1.99
C ARG A 134 3.99 10.21 -1.04
N PHE A 135 3.30 11.30 -0.75
CA PHE A 135 1.98 11.27 -0.14
C PHE A 135 0.89 11.20 -1.20
N ILE A 136 -0.28 10.68 -0.83
CA ILE A 136 -1.42 10.51 -1.75
C ILE A 136 -1.88 11.81 -2.42
N TRP A 137 -1.70 12.97 -1.77
CA TRP A 137 -2.11 14.28 -2.28
C TRP A 137 -1.05 14.99 -3.14
N GLN A 138 0.14 14.41 -3.32
CA GLN A 138 1.19 15.01 -4.14
C GLN A 138 0.95 14.68 -5.61
N GLU A 139 0.94 15.73 -6.45
CA GLU A 139 0.78 15.59 -7.89
C GLU A 139 1.91 14.75 -8.50
N GLN A 140 1.54 13.90 -9.45
CA GLN A 140 2.52 13.20 -10.25
C GLN A 140 3.08 14.16 -11.30
N PRO A 141 4.40 14.43 -11.32
CA PRO A 141 5.00 15.06 -12.49
C PRO A 141 4.70 14.16 -13.69
N ARG A 142 3.96 14.72 -14.66
CA ARG A 142 3.69 14.09 -15.95
C ARG A 142 5.02 13.96 -16.70
N GLN A 143 5.25 12.79 -17.27
CA GLN A 143 6.37 12.54 -18.19
C GLN A 143 6.01 12.99 -19.59
#